data_AF-A0A2H0L3P6-F1
#
_entry.id   AF-A0A2H0L3P6-F1
#
_cell.length_a   1.000
_cell.length_b   1.000
_cell.length_c   1.000
_cell.angle_alpha   90.00
_cell.angle_beta   90.00
_cell.angle_gamma   90.00
#
_symmetry.space_group_name_H-M   'P 1'
#
loop_
_entity.id
_entity.type
_entity.pdbx_description
1 polymer ?
#
loop_
_entity_poly.entity_id
_entity_poly.type
_entity_poly.pdbx_seq_one_letter_code
_entity_poly.pdbx_strand_id
1 'polypeptide(L)'
;MFALSFIFGFLYRLSLKRLSRNTIRKRPKNIGKKDRLMRLGLALILFVIAITTTWSPILLFFSGFTLFEAIFSWCGFYAAIGRNTCPL
;
A
#
# COMPACT_ATOMS: atom_id res chain seq x y z
N MET A 1 8.95 11.82 -7.07
CA MET A 1 7.56 11.52 -6.69
C MET A 1 7.36 10.05 -6.32
N PHE A 2 7.67 9.09 -7.20
CA PHE A 2 7.59 7.65 -6.87
C PHE A 2 8.58 7.18 -5.80
N ALA A 3 9.82 7.67 -5.79
CA ALA A 3 10.76 7.35 -4.71
C ALA A 3 10.22 7.78 -3.33
N LEU A 4 9.59 8.96 -3.26
CA LEU A 4 8.95 9.46 -2.03
C LEU A 4 7.79 8.58 -1.58
N SER A 5 6.96 8.06 -2.48
CA SER A 5 5.85 7.17 -2.11
C SER A 5 6.36 5.83 -1.54
N PHE A 6 7.48 5.31 -2.07
CA PHE A 6 8.11 4.10 -1.52
C PHE A 6 8.77 4.38 -0.17
N ILE A 7 9.51 5.49 -0.02
CA ILE A 7 10.10 5.89 1.26
C ILE A 7 8.99 6.06 2.31
N PHE A 8 7.92 6.77 1.97
CA PHE A 8 6.76 6.94 2.85
C PHE A 8 6.11 5.59 3.19
N GLY A 9 5.93 4.70 2.21
CA GLY A 9 5.40 3.35 2.44
C GLY A 9 6.24 2.53 3.41
N PHE A 10 7.57 2.58 3.28
CA PHE A 10 8.48 1.96 4.22
C PHE A 10 8.41 2.59 5.61
N LEU A 11 8.50 3.92 5.70
CA LEU A 11 8.40 4.64 6.97
C LEU A 11 7.08 4.36 7.69
N TYR A 12 5.96 4.41 6.96
CA TYR A 12 4.63 4.12 7.48
C TYR A 12 4.52 2.68 8.00
N ARG A 13 5.04 1.71 7.23
CA ARG A 13 5.11 0.30 7.65
C ARG A 13 5.99 0.12 8.89
N LEU A 14 7.12 0.81 8.99
CA LEU A 14 8.00 0.77 10.14
C LEU A 14 7.35 1.41 11.38
N SER A 15 6.69 2.55 11.22
CA SER A 15 5.95 3.24 12.28
C SER A 15 4.81 2.38 12.83
N LEU A 16 4.00 1.78 11.95
CA LEU A 16 2.97 0.83 12.38
C LEU A 16 3.56 -0.43 13.01
N LYS A 17 4.70 -0.93 12.53
CA LYS A 17 5.39 -2.06 13.15
C LYS A 17 5.93 -1.72 14.54
N ARG A 18 6.35 -0.46 14.76
CA ARG A 18 6.75 0.05 16.09
C ARG A 18 5.53 0.17 17.01
N LEU A 19 4.41 0.71 16.53
CA LEU A 19 3.15 0.80 17.30
C LEU A 19 2.58 -0.59 17.63
N SER A 20 2.66 -1.52 16.69
CA SER A 20 2.17 -2.89 16.81
C SER A 20 3.08 -3.80 17.67
N ARG A 21 4.20 -3.31 18.23
CA ARG A 21 5.07 -4.13 19.12
C ARG A 21 4.33 -4.68 20.34
N ASN A 22 3.21 -4.07 20.73
CA ASN A 22 2.34 -4.52 21.82
C ASN A 22 1.19 -5.45 21.39
N THR A 23 1.08 -5.82 20.10
CA THR A 23 0.02 -6.71 19.63
C THR A 23 0.60 -8.07 19.18
N ILE A 24 -0.05 -9.16 19.57
CA ILE A 24 0.42 -10.55 19.37
C ILE A 24 0.43 -10.96 17.88
N ARG A 25 -0.23 -10.22 16.98
CA ARG A 25 -0.40 -10.63 15.57
C ARG A 25 0.67 -10.06 14.65
N LYS A 26 1.87 -10.64 14.65
CA LYS A 26 2.83 -10.51 13.54
C LYS A 26 2.34 -11.28 12.30
N ARG A 27 1.49 -10.68 11.47
CA ARG A 27 1.16 -11.27 10.16
C ARG A 27 1.94 -10.57 9.03
N PRO A 28 2.79 -11.29 8.27
CA PRO A 28 3.60 -10.70 7.22
C PRO A 28 2.78 -10.20 6.02
N LYS A 29 1.55 -10.74 5.85
CA LYS A 29 0.57 -10.35 4.84
C LYS A 29 -0.79 -10.09 5.51
N ASN A 30 -1.47 -9.03 5.06
CA ASN A 30 -2.82 -8.69 5.54
C ASN A 30 -3.86 -8.55 4.40
N ILE A 31 -3.41 -8.68 3.14
CA ILE A 31 -4.25 -8.61 1.94
C ILE A 31 -4.27 -9.98 1.25
N GLY A 32 -5.46 -10.48 0.89
CA GLY A 32 -5.63 -11.64 0.03
C GLY A 32 -5.19 -11.40 -1.44
N LYS A 33 -5.07 -12.47 -2.24
CA LYS A 33 -4.66 -12.35 -3.66
C LYS A 33 -5.60 -11.46 -4.50
N LYS A 34 -6.91 -11.54 -4.24
CA LYS A 34 -7.94 -10.76 -4.97
C LYS A 34 -7.81 -9.26 -4.72
N ASP A 35 -7.79 -8.84 -3.46
CA ASP A 35 -7.61 -7.44 -3.06
C ASP A 35 -6.26 -6.87 -3.53
N ARG A 36 -5.20 -7.69 -3.55
CA ARG A 36 -3.88 -7.31 -4.08
C ARG A 36 -3.95 -6.98 -5.57
N LEU A 37 -4.63 -7.82 -6.34
CA LEU A 37 -4.76 -7.63 -7.79
C LEU A 37 -5.60 -6.38 -8.10
N MET A 38 -6.67 -6.15 -7.35
CA MET A 38 -7.48 -4.93 -7.47
C MET A 38 -6.64 -3.67 -7.23
N ARG A 39 -5.79 -3.67 -6.20
CA ARG A 39 -4.87 -2.53 -5.92
C ARG A 39 -3.81 -2.32 -6.99
N LEU A 40 -3.29 -3.41 -7.56
CA LEU A 40 -2.34 -3.33 -8.68
C LEU A 40 -3.00 -2.72 -9.91
N GLY A 41 -4.23 -3.14 -10.24
CA GLY A 41 -5.03 -2.53 -11.30
C GLY A 41 -5.29 -1.05 -11.04
N LEU A 42 -5.68 -0.69 -9.81
CA LEU A 42 -5.91 0.71 -9.44
C LEU A 42 -4.65 1.57 -9.58
N ALA A 43 -3.50 1.04 -9.15
CA ALA A 43 -2.21 1.72 -9.24
C ALA A 43 -1.82 2.01 -10.70
N LEU A 44 -2.03 1.04 -11.59
CA LEU A 44 -1.76 1.18 -13.02
C LEU A 44 -2.71 2.18 -13.68
N ILE A 45 -4.01 2.12 -13.39
CA ILE A 45 -5.00 3.07 -13.94
C ILE A 45 -4.63 4.50 -13.52
N LEU A 46 -4.35 4.71 -12.23
CA LEU A 46 -3.93 6.01 -11.72
C LEU A 46 -2.61 6.48 -12.35
N PHE A 47 -1.67 5.58 -12.60
CA PHE A 47 -0.40 5.90 -13.25
C PHE A 47 -0.60 6.39 -14.68
N VAL A 48 -1.40 5.66 -15.46
CA VAL A 48 -1.70 6.00 -16.85
C VAL A 48 -2.38 7.36 -16.89
N ILE A 49 -3.44 7.57 -16.11
CA ILE A 49 -4.16 8.85 -16.04
C ILE A 49 -3.22 9.99 -15.62
N ALA A 50 -2.34 9.75 -14.64
CA ALA A 50 -1.41 10.76 -14.18
C ALA A 50 -0.44 11.20 -15.28
N ILE A 51 0.05 10.28 -16.11
CA ILE A 51 0.99 10.57 -17.19
C ILE A 51 0.29 11.13 -18.44
N THR A 52 -0.89 10.63 -18.78
CA THR A 52 -1.57 11.04 -20.02
C THR A 52 -2.32 12.35 -19.89
N THR A 53 -2.79 12.70 -18.69
CA THR A 53 -3.75 13.81 -18.52
C THR A 53 -3.16 15.00 -17.78
N THR A 54 -2.63 14.81 -16.57
CA THR A 54 -2.44 15.93 -15.62
C THR A 54 -1.01 16.15 -15.15
N TRP A 55 -0.12 15.14 -15.25
CA TRP A 55 1.22 15.14 -14.64
C TRP A 55 1.23 15.54 -13.15
N SER A 56 0.10 15.34 -12.46
CA SER A 56 -0.07 15.80 -11.08
C SER A 56 0.82 15.00 -10.13
N PRO A 57 1.70 15.65 -9.36
CA PRO A 57 2.57 14.99 -8.40
C PRO A 57 1.81 14.16 -7.36
N ILE A 58 0.61 14.61 -6.98
CA ILE A 58 -0.26 13.96 -5.98
C ILE A 58 -0.78 12.63 -6.54
N LEU A 59 -1.28 12.62 -7.78
CA LEU A 59 -1.75 11.39 -8.43
C LEU A 59 -0.61 10.37 -8.57
N LEU A 60 0.57 10.82 -9.00
CA LEU A 60 1.75 9.96 -9.10
C LEU A 60 2.15 9.38 -7.74
N PHE A 61 2.04 10.17 -6.66
CA PHE A 61 2.31 9.69 -5.31
C PHE A 61 1.31 8.61 -4.87
N PHE A 62 0.01 8.81 -5.07
CA PHE A 62 -1.01 7.82 -4.73
C PHE A 62 -0.91 6.55 -5.58
N SER A 63 -0.61 6.68 -6.88
CA SER A 63 -0.30 5.54 -7.75
C SER A 63 0.90 4.75 -7.23
N GLY A 64 2.00 5.42 -6.88
CA GLY A 64 3.19 4.76 -6.35
C GLY A 64 2.97 4.12 -4.97
N PHE A 65 2.17 4.73 -4.11
CA PHE A 65 1.84 4.17 -2.79
C PHE A 65 0.91 2.96 -2.89
N THR A 66 -0.11 3.01 -3.75
CA THR A 66 -1.01 1.86 -3.99
C THR A 66 -0.27 0.69 -4.64
N LEU A 67 0.70 0.98 -5.53
CA LEU A 67 1.61 -0.02 -6.08
C LEU A 67 2.47 -0.67 -4.99
N PHE A 68 3.03 0.14 -4.08
CA PHE A 68 3.79 -0.38 -2.93
C PHE A 68 2.95 -1.34 -2.08
N GLU A 69 1.71 -0.98 -1.75
CA GLU A 69 0.80 -1.85 -0.99
C GLU A 69 0.52 -3.17 -1.71
N ALA A 70 0.38 -3.14 -3.04
CA ALA A 70 0.22 -4.33 -3.85
C ALA A 70 1.51 -5.18 -3.86
N ILE A 71 2.70 -4.60 -4.06
CA ILE A 71 3.97 -5.34 -4.10
C ILE A 71 4.19 -6.10 -2.79
N PHE A 72 4.06 -5.41 -1.65
CA PHE A 72 4.33 -6.00 -0.34
C PHE A 72 3.17 -6.84 0.21
N SER A 73 2.05 -6.96 -0.52
CA SER A 73 0.84 -7.65 -0.06
C SER A 73 0.40 -7.19 1.33
N TRP A 74 0.57 -5.88 1.56
CA TRP A 74 0.40 -5.25 2.85
C TRP A 74 -0.29 -3.91 2.66
N CYS A 75 -1.48 -3.76 3.26
CA CYS A 75 -2.22 -2.51 3.27
C CYS A 75 -1.98 -1.81 4.60
N GLY A 76 -1.64 -0.52 4.52
CA GLY A 76 -1.49 0.32 5.70
C GLY A 76 -2.76 0.45 6.52
N PHE A 77 -3.89 0.69 5.85
CA PHE A 77 -5.20 0.84 6.47
C PHE A 77 -5.67 -0.42 7.20
N TYR A 78 -5.54 -1.59 6.57
CA TYR A 78 -5.89 -2.85 7.22
C TYR A 78 -4.98 -3.16 8.41
N ALA A 79 -3.70 -2.79 8.33
CA ALA A 79 -2.78 -2.92 9.45
C ALA A 79 -3.14 -2.00 10.62
N ALA A 80 -3.56 -0.75 10.34
CA ALA A 80 -3.99 0.19 11.38
C ALA A 80 -5.27 -0.26 12.11
N ILE A 81 -6.23 -0.83 11.39
CA ILE A 81 -7.51 -1.31 11.95
C ILE A 81 -7.40 -2.74 12.51
N GLY A 82 -6.31 -3.45 12.24
CA GLY A 82 -6.12 -4.85 12.66
C GLY A 82 -6.97 -5.86 11.86
N ARG A 83 -7.45 -5.48 10.67
CA ARG A 83 -8.17 -6.36 9.74
C ARG A 83 -7.19 -7.17 8.89
N ASN A 84 -7.59 -8.38 8.52
CA ASN A 84 -6.85 -9.23 7.59
C ASN A 84 -7.82 -9.94 6.66
N THR A 85 -7.62 -9.81 5.35
CA THR A 85 -8.41 -10.52 4.32
C THR A 85 -7.65 -11.71 3.71
N CYS A 86 -6.44 -12.00 4.18
CA CYS A 86 -5.75 -13.23 3.82
C CYS A 86 -6.55 -14.43 4.35
N PRO A 87 -6.94 -15.37 3.47
CA PRO A 87 -7.42 -16.67 3.93
C PRO A 87 -6.30 -17.34 4.73
N LEU A 88 -6.66 -17.89 5.89
CA LEU A 88 -5.80 -18.79 6.66
C LEU A 88 -5.59 -20.09 5.89
#